data_AF-A0A815L3H0-F1
#
_entry.id   AF-A0A815L3H0-F1
#
_cell.length_a   1.000
_cell.length_b   1.000
_cell.length_c   1.000
_cell.angle_alpha   90.00
_cell.angle_beta   90.00
_cell.angle_gamma   90.00
#
_symmetry.space_group_name_H-M   'P 1'
#
loop_
_entity.id
_entity.type
_entity.pdbx_description
1 polymer ?
#
loop_
_entity_poly.entity_id
_entity_poly.type
_entity_poly.pdbx_seq_one_letter_code
_entity_poly.pdbx_strand_id
1 'polypeptide(L)'
;MATTNTAAGAASYPMTSLYVGDLHADVTEAMLFDKFASAGPILSVSVCRDMITRRSLGYAYVNFQQPADAKRALDTMNFDVLCGRPLRIIWHQRDPTLCKSDVGKVLIENLDKNIDNESLYNTFSAFGNILSCKIMTNENGQSKGFGFVHFETQEAADSAIIKVNGMLLADKKVFVGRFMSRDQRTDPRGPRKFTNIFVKNFGDQLDEEKFRELFSKYGKITDLKLVTDDSGHSKGFGFCSFDTPEEAEQAVQNLNGFTVGDKQLYVGRFQEKNERLSEVKRKKDLKRQERLNKYQDVNLYIKNLDDTIDVERLRKEFSKFGTITSAKIMSENGRSKGFGFVCFSAPDEATKAVKEMNGRTIGSKPLYAALAQRKEERRMQRETASRVPQHMPITPAALANATPQEQKQMLGECLFSLIQKMQPELAGKITGMLLEIDNTELLHMLESRESLKAKVEEAIAVLQAHQAKKCFAAKLVVNNSAAS
;
A
#
# COMPACT_ATOMS: atom_id res chain seq x y z
N MET A 1 -48.71 -0.38 -41.55
CA MET A 1 -47.25 -0.33 -41.39
C MET A 1 -46.93 0.01 -39.94
N ALA A 2 -46.49 -0.98 -39.18
CA ALA A 2 -45.86 -0.78 -37.87
C ALA A 2 -44.89 -1.93 -37.68
N THR A 3 -43.64 -1.70 -38.05
CA THR A 3 -42.51 -2.62 -37.90
C THR A 3 -42.12 -2.67 -36.43
N THR A 4 -42.39 -3.79 -35.78
CA THR A 4 -41.91 -4.09 -34.43
C THR A 4 -40.50 -4.67 -34.51
N ASN A 5 -39.55 -3.92 -33.94
CA ASN A 5 -38.14 -4.24 -33.87
C ASN A 5 -37.92 -5.26 -32.73
N THR A 6 -37.60 -6.51 -33.07
CA THR A 6 -37.33 -7.56 -32.08
C THR A 6 -35.89 -7.43 -31.60
N ALA A 7 -35.71 -7.18 -30.30
CA ALA A 7 -34.40 -7.07 -29.66
C ALA A 7 -33.62 -8.39 -29.77
N ALA A 8 -32.39 -8.29 -30.28
CA ALA A 8 -31.46 -9.39 -30.44
C ALA A 8 -31.07 -10.00 -29.08
N GLY A 9 -31.16 -11.33 -28.98
CA GLY A 9 -30.80 -12.10 -27.81
C GLY A 9 -29.32 -12.00 -27.45
N ALA A 10 -29.05 -11.99 -26.15
CA ALA A 10 -27.71 -12.14 -25.60
C ALA A 10 -27.13 -13.51 -26.01
N ALA A 11 -26.21 -13.51 -26.96
CA ALA A 11 -25.47 -14.70 -27.34
C ALA A 11 -24.63 -15.18 -26.14
N SER A 12 -24.92 -16.40 -25.68
CA SER A 12 -24.06 -17.18 -24.79
C SER A 12 -22.75 -17.48 -25.53
N TYR A 13 -21.72 -16.66 -25.31
CA TYR A 13 -20.40 -16.95 -25.83
C TYR A 13 -19.83 -18.15 -25.06
N PRO A 14 -19.48 -19.27 -25.73
CA PRO A 14 -18.77 -20.37 -25.07
C PRO A 14 -17.48 -19.81 -24.45
N MET A 15 -17.12 -20.28 -23.25
CA MET A 15 -15.99 -19.75 -22.49
C MET A 15 -14.70 -19.79 -23.32
N THR A 16 -14.29 -18.65 -23.88
CA THR A 16 -12.99 -18.46 -24.55
C THR A 16 -11.99 -17.70 -23.68
N SER A 17 -12.46 -17.24 -22.51
CA SER A 17 -11.71 -16.41 -21.58
C SER A 17 -11.12 -17.26 -20.46
N LEU A 18 -9.82 -17.12 -20.24
CA LEU A 18 -9.08 -17.71 -19.13
C LEU A 18 -8.61 -16.62 -18.16
N TYR A 19 -8.68 -16.93 -16.87
CA TYR A 19 -8.00 -16.18 -15.82
C TYR A 19 -6.64 -16.85 -15.56
N VAL A 20 -5.58 -16.05 -15.59
CA VAL A 20 -4.21 -16.50 -15.32
C VAL A 20 -3.71 -15.78 -14.07
N GLY A 21 -3.67 -16.50 -12.95
CA GLY A 21 -3.26 -15.98 -11.65
C GLY A 21 -1.85 -16.37 -11.24
N ASP A 22 -1.45 -15.84 -10.08
CA ASP A 22 -0.16 -16.10 -9.44
C ASP A 22 1.06 -15.64 -10.26
N LEU A 23 0.84 -14.64 -11.11
CA LEU A 23 1.86 -14.04 -11.96
C LEU A 23 2.93 -13.31 -11.14
N HIS A 24 4.17 -13.35 -11.62
CA HIS A 24 5.24 -12.49 -11.11
C HIS A 24 4.96 -11.01 -11.46
N ALA A 25 5.46 -10.09 -10.64
CA ALA A 25 5.25 -8.65 -10.84
C ALA A 25 5.81 -8.14 -12.18
N ASP A 26 6.84 -8.82 -12.69
CA ASP A 26 7.53 -8.50 -13.94
C ASP A 26 6.90 -9.14 -15.17
N VAL A 27 5.88 -9.99 -15.02
CA VAL A 27 5.19 -10.59 -16.16
C VAL A 27 4.47 -9.49 -16.95
N THR A 28 4.79 -9.42 -18.24
CA THR A 28 4.15 -8.51 -19.18
C THR A 28 3.13 -9.23 -20.06
N GLU A 29 2.27 -8.45 -20.69
CA GLU A 29 1.28 -8.89 -21.66
C GLU A 29 1.94 -9.63 -22.83
N ALA A 30 3.11 -9.17 -23.29
CA ALA A 30 3.87 -9.81 -24.35
C ALA A 30 4.37 -11.21 -23.98
N MET A 31 4.91 -11.37 -22.76
CA MET A 31 5.38 -12.68 -22.28
C MET A 31 4.25 -13.71 -22.20
N LEU A 32 3.06 -13.27 -21.77
CA LEU A 32 1.88 -14.11 -21.75
C LEU A 32 1.40 -14.43 -23.18
N PHE A 33 1.38 -13.44 -24.07
CA PHE A 33 1.01 -13.66 -25.46
C PHE A 33 1.90 -14.72 -26.12
N ASP A 34 3.22 -14.60 -26.01
CA ASP A 34 4.17 -15.55 -26.59
C ASP A 34 3.99 -16.95 -26.00
N LYS A 35 3.77 -17.05 -24.69
CA LYS A 35 3.53 -18.33 -24.01
C LYS A 35 2.25 -19.00 -24.51
N PHE A 36 1.14 -18.27 -24.55
CA PHE A 36 -0.17 -18.78 -24.91
C PHE A 36 -0.40 -18.92 -26.42
N ALA A 37 0.41 -18.28 -27.27
CA ALA A 37 0.27 -18.34 -28.72
C ALA A 37 0.46 -19.78 -29.26
N SER A 38 1.28 -20.59 -28.57
CA SER A 38 1.45 -22.01 -28.90
C SER A 38 0.18 -22.85 -28.66
N ALA A 39 -0.76 -22.38 -27.84
CA ALA A 39 -2.06 -23.01 -27.63
C ALA A 39 -3.11 -22.60 -28.65
N GLY A 40 -2.90 -21.57 -29.48
CA GLY A 40 -3.82 -21.17 -30.55
C GLY A 40 -3.99 -19.65 -30.68
N PRO A 41 -4.77 -19.19 -31.67
CA PRO A 41 -4.99 -17.76 -31.93
C PRO A 41 -5.62 -17.04 -30.73
N ILE A 42 -4.89 -16.03 -30.23
CA ILE A 42 -5.33 -15.19 -29.10
C ILE A 42 -6.06 -13.96 -29.64
N LEU A 43 -7.20 -13.62 -29.02
CA LEU A 43 -7.96 -12.40 -29.29
C LEU A 43 -7.40 -11.22 -28.50
N SER A 44 -7.10 -11.40 -27.22
CA SER A 44 -6.54 -10.34 -26.37
C SER A 44 -5.87 -10.90 -25.12
N VAL A 45 -4.81 -10.23 -24.65
CA VAL A 45 -4.18 -10.47 -23.34
C VAL A 45 -4.19 -9.17 -22.54
N SER A 46 -4.64 -9.25 -21.28
CA SER A 46 -4.73 -8.09 -20.39
C SER A 46 -4.17 -8.41 -19.01
N VAL A 47 -3.01 -7.86 -18.65
CA VAL A 47 -2.48 -7.95 -17.28
C VAL A 47 -3.14 -6.87 -16.43
N CYS A 48 -3.75 -7.28 -15.31
CA CYS A 48 -4.40 -6.33 -14.42
C CYS A 48 -3.35 -5.65 -13.54
N ARG A 49 -3.29 -4.32 -13.65
CA ARG A 49 -2.36 -3.46 -12.91
C ARG A 49 -3.13 -2.47 -12.05
N ASP A 50 -2.56 -2.12 -10.90
CA ASP A 50 -3.08 -1.07 -10.02
C ASP A 50 -3.16 0.26 -10.80
N MET A 51 -4.32 0.91 -10.73
CA MET A 51 -4.60 2.13 -11.52
C MET A 51 -3.69 3.30 -11.14
N ILE A 52 -3.19 3.35 -9.91
CA ILE A 52 -2.36 4.43 -9.38
C ILE A 52 -0.88 4.06 -9.51
N THR A 53 -0.49 2.86 -9.06
CA THR A 53 0.92 2.47 -8.97
C THR A 53 1.45 1.74 -10.20
N ARG A 54 0.57 1.38 -11.16
CA ARG A 54 0.86 0.58 -12.36
C ARG A 54 1.55 -0.77 -12.10
N ARG A 55 1.61 -1.19 -10.84
CA ARG A 55 2.13 -2.50 -10.44
C ARG A 55 1.12 -3.59 -10.78
N SER A 56 1.64 -4.73 -11.23
CA SER A 56 0.82 -5.91 -11.48
C SER A 56 0.08 -6.33 -10.21
N LEU A 57 -1.21 -6.65 -10.35
CA LEU A 57 -2.03 -7.26 -9.30
C LEU A 57 -1.80 -8.78 -9.21
N GLY A 58 -0.87 -9.33 -10.02
CA GLY A 58 -0.50 -10.74 -10.00
C GLY A 58 -1.46 -11.64 -10.78
N TYR A 59 -2.30 -11.08 -11.65
CA TYR A 59 -3.18 -11.84 -12.52
C TYR A 59 -3.43 -11.14 -13.86
N ALA A 60 -3.85 -11.93 -14.86
CA ALA A 60 -4.18 -11.48 -16.19
C ALA A 60 -5.39 -12.24 -16.74
N TYR A 61 -5.97 -11.71 -17.82
CA TYR A 61 -7.00 -12.37 -18.60
C TYR A 61 -6.47 -12.65 -20.01
N VAL A 62 -6.69 -13.87 -20.49
CA VAL A 62 -6.33 -14.30 -21.85
C VAL A 62 -7.61 -14.75 -22.54
N ASN A 63 -7.95 -14.10 -23.66
CA ASN A 63 -9.12 -14.46 -24.46
C ASN A 63 -8.64 -15.11 -25.76
N PHE A 64 -9.07 -16.34 -26.01
CA PHE A 64 -8.81 -17.04 -27.27
C PHE A 64 -9.90 -16.76 -28.30
N GLN A 65 -9.58 -16.97 -29.58
CA GLN A 65 -10.59 -16.91 -30.64
C GLN A 65 -11.54 -18.11 -30.56
N GLN A 66 -11.02 -19.30 -30.24
CA GLN A 66 -11.80 -20.54 -30.16
C GLN A 66 -11.80 -21.14 -28.75
N PRO A 67 -12.94 -21.69 -28.28
CA PRO A 67 -13.01 -22.36 -26.97
C PRO A 67 -12.08 -23.59 -26.86
N ALA A 68 -11.86 -24.28 -27.99
CA ALA A 68 -10.95 -25.44 -28.04
C ALA A 68 -9.50 -25.06 -27.72
N ASP A 69 -9.07 -23.88 -28.17
CA ASP A 69 -7.72 -23.36 -27.90
C ASP A 69 -7.57 -22.95 -26.44
N ALA A 70 -8.61 -22.31 -25.86
CA ALA A 70 -8.65 -21.99 -24.44
C ALA A 70 -8.59 -23.26 -23.56
N LYS A 71 -9.32 -24.32 -23.95
CA LYS A 71 -9.25 -25.61 -23.26
C LYS A 71 -7.86 -26.23 -23.36
N ARG A 72 -7.26 -26.22 -24.56
CA ARG A 72 -5.89 -26.72 -24.77
C ARG A 72 -4.86 -25.97 -23.92
N ALA A 73 -4.98 -24.65 -23.83
CA ALA A 73 -4.14 -23.82 -22.97
C ALA A 73 -4.31 -24.18 -21.49
N LEU A 74 -5.56 -24.37 -21.02
CA LEU A 74 -5.85 -24.79 -19.65
C LEU A 74 -5.27 -26.18 -19.35
N ASP A 75 -5.39 -27.15 -20.26
CA ASP A 75 -4.96 -28.52 -20.03
C ASP A 75 -3.43 -28.68 -20.13
N THR A 76 -2.76 -27.88 -20.96
CA THR A 76 -1.32 -28.07 -21.29
C THR A 76 -0.40 -27.08 -20.59
N MET A 77 -0.87 -25.87 -20.27
CA MET A 77 -0.01 -24.78 -19.77
C MET A 77 -0.31 -24.42 -18.31
N ASN A 78 -1.26 -25.09 -17.66
CA ASN A 78 -1.51 -24.86 -16.25
C ASN A 78 -0.32 -25.36 -15.43
N PHE A 79 0.10 -24.58 -14.44
CA PHE A 79 1.31 -24.80 -13.63
C PHE A 79 2.66 -24.58 -14.32
N ASP A 80 2.68 -24.23 -15.61
CA ASP A 80 3.92 -23.86 -16.30
C ASP A 80 4.62 -22.70 -15.58
N VAL A 81 5.95 -22.77 -15.48
CA VAL A 81 6.72 -21.75 -14.77
C VAL A 81 6.99 -20.56 -15.68
N LEU A 82 6.53 -19.38 -15.28
CA LEU A 82 6.84 -18.10 -15.91
C LEU A 82 7.46 -17.15 -14.88
N CYS A 83 8.66 -16.65 -15.16
CA CYS A 83 9.44 -15.79 -14.23
C CYS A 83 9.60 -16.41 -12.83
N GLY A 84 9.84 -17.72 -12.77
CA GLY A 84 10.04 -18.45 -11.51
C GLY A 84 8.77 -18.70 -10.70
N ARG A 85 7.58 -18.44 -11.26
CA ARG A 85 6.29 -18.76 -10.62
C ARG A 85 5.43 -19.64 -11.52
N PRO A 86 4.80 -20.70 -10.99
CA PRO A 86 3.86 -21.51 -11.75
C PRO A 86 2.60 -20.69 -12.06
N LEU A 87 2.15 -20.75 -13.31
CA LEU A 87 0.91 -20.13 -13.76
C LEU A 87 -0.29 -20.87 -13.12
N ARG A 88 -1.30 -20.12 -12.68
CA ARG A 88 -2.58 -20.71 -12.27
C ARG A 88 -3.66 -20.32 -13.26
N ILE A 89 -3.98 -21.23 -14.17
CA ILE A 89 -4.97 -21.01 -15.21
C ILE A 89 -6.31 -21.61 -14.76
N ILE A 90 -7.38 -20.82 -14.87
CA ILE A 90 -8.75 -21.27 -14.63
C ILE A 90 -9.68 -20.64 -15.67
N TRP A 91 -10.85 -21.23 -15.88
CA TRP A 91 -11.90 -20.59 -16.68
C TRP A 91 -12.29 -19.23 -16.07
N HIS A 92 -12.36 -18.19 -16.89
CA HIS A 92 -12.80 -16.89 -16.41
C HIS A 92 -14.30 -16.93 -16.09
N GLN A 93 -14.63 -16.86 -14.79
CA GLN A 93 -16.00 -16.73 -14.33
C GLN A 93 -16.33 -15.25 -14.08
N ARG A 94 -17.36 -14.74 -14.77
CA ARG A 94 -17.80 -13.34 -14.64
C ARG A 94 -18.52 -13.04 -13.33
N ASP A 95 -19.10 -14.06 -12.71
CA ASP A 95 -19.76 -13.91 -11.41
C ASP A 95 -18.77 -14.18 -10.27
N PRO A 96 -18.41 -13.15 -9.48
CA PRO A 96 -17.49 -13.30 -8.36
C PRO A 96 -18.05 -14.19 -7.24
N THR A 97 -19.37 -14.39 -7.17
CA THR A 97 -20.01 -15.15 -6.09
C THR A 97 -19.80 -16.65 -6.24
N LEU A 98 -19.75 -17.15 -7.48
CA LEU A 98 -19.52 -18.57 -7.78
C LEU A 98 -18.07 -18.99 -7.50
N CYS A 99 -17.09 -18.16 -7.88
CA CYS A 99 -15.66 -18.35 -7.54
C CYS A 99 -15.35 -18.16 -6.04
N LYS A 100 -16.24 -17.48 -5.29
CA LYS A 100 -16.12 -17.29 -3.84
C LYS A 100 -16.91 -18.30 -3.02
N SER A 101 -17.62 -19.22 -3.66
CA SER A 101 -18.27 -20.29 -2.92
C SER A 101 -17.20 -21.16 -2.26
N ASP A 102 -17.36 -21.44 -0.97
CA ASP A 102 -16.49 -22.38 -0.24
C ASP A 102 -16.92 -23.85 -0.49
N VAL A 103 -18.00 -24.04 -1.27
CA VAL A 103 -18.54 -25.34 -1.66
C VAL A 103 -17.53 -26.06 -2.56
N GLY A 104 -17.27 -27.34 -2.32
CA GLY A 104 -16.29 -28.11 -3.07
C GLY A 104 -14.82 -27.82 -2.73
N LYS A 105 -14.54 -26.91 -1.78
CA LYS A 105 -13.17 -26.55 -1.41
C LYS A 105 -12.64 -27.40 -0.27
N VAL A 106 -11.45 -27.98 -0.48
CA VAL A 106 -10.71 -28.77 0.51
C VAL A 106 -9.38 -28.10 0.85
N LEU A 107 -8.98 -28.25 2.10
CA LEU A 107 -7.67 -27.89 2.61
C LEU A 107 -6.84 -29.16 2.74
N ILE A 108 -5.58 -29.09 2.30
CA ILE A 108 -4.63 -30.18 2.37
C ILE A 108 -3.43 -29.70 3.17
N GLU A 109 -3.14 -30.36 4.29
CA GLU A 109 -2.06 -30.03 5.22
C GLU A 109 -1.03 -31.16 5.29
N ASN A 110 0.16 -30.84 5.79
CA ASN A 110 1.31 -31.74 5.89
C ASN A 110 1.77 -32.31 4.53
N LEU A 111 1.65 -31.51 3.46
CA LEU A 111 2.21 -31.82 2.16
C LEU A 111 3.74 -31.82 2.22
N ASP A 112 4.37 -32.74 1.49
CA ASP A 112 5.81 -32.67 1.30
C ASP A 112 6.20 -31.39 0.52
N LYS A 113 7.38 -30.84 0.85
CA LYS A 113 7.84 -29.57 0.26
C LYS A 113 8.21 -29.72 -1.21
N ASN A 114 8.45 -30.95 -1.66
CA ASN A 114 8.77 -31.28 -3.04
C ASN A 114 7.53 -31.49 -3.92
N ILE A 115 6.32 -31.56 -3.33
CA ILE A 115 5.08 -31.63 -4.10
C ILE A 115 4.80 -30.28 -4.73
N ASP A 116 4.60 -30.29 -6.05
CA ASP A 116 4.21 -29.15 -6.86
C ASP A 116 2.70 -29.15 -7.16
N ASN A 117 2.23 -28.07 -7.79
CA ASN A 117 0.80 -27.90 -8.08
C ASN A 117 0.30 -28.94 -9.11
N GLU A 118 1.17 -29.36 -10.03
CA GLU A 118 0.85 -30.37 -11.05
C GLU A 118 0.64 -31.76 -10.41
N SER A 119 1.56 -32.21 -9.54
CA SER A 119 1.41 -33.46 -8.80
C SER A 119 0.16 -33.47 -7.93
N LEU A 120 -0.14 -32.32 -7.30
CA LEU A 120 -1.35 -32.14 -6.52
C LEU A 120 -2.61 -32.24 -7.41
N TYR A 121 -2.61 -31.58 -8.57
CA TYR A 121 -3.72 -31.66 -9.52
C TYR A 121 -3.95 -33.10 -9.99
N ASN A 122 -2.88 -33.79 -10.41
CA ASN A 122 -2.96 -35.17 -10.91
C ASN A 122 -3.43 -36.17 -9.85
N THR A 123 -3.06 -35.96 -8.59
CA THR A 123 -3.51 -36.81 -7.48
C THR A 123 -5.00 -36.61 -7.21
N PHE A 124 -5.45 -35.36 -7.20
CA PHE A 124 -6.82 -35.03 -6.79
C PHE A 124 -7.83 -35.09 -7.94
N SER A 125 -7.39 -35.03 -9.20
CA SER A 125 -8.26 -35.09 -10.38
C SER A 125 -8.97 -36.43 -10.51
N ALA A 126 -8.44 -37.49 -9.89
CA ALA A 126 -9.06 -38.80 -9.80
C ALA A 126 -10.40 -38.81 -9.02
N PHE A 127 -10.64 -37.82 -8.15
CA PHE A 127 -11.85 -37.74 -7.32
C PHE A 127 -12.94 -36.85 -7.94
N GLY A 128 -12.58 -36.02 -8.91
CA GLY A 128 -13.52 -35.14 -9.60
C GLY A 128 -12.82 -34.01 -10.35
N ASN A 129 -13.60 -33.24 -11.10
CA ASN A 129 -13.08 -32.09 -11.84
C ASN A 129 -12.60 -31.00 -10.87
N ILE A 130 -11.34 -30.59 -11.02
CA ILE A 130 -10.72 -29.54 -10.20
C ILE A 130 -10.84 -28.22 -10.95
N LEU A 131 -11.54 -27.25 -10.34
CA LEU A 131 -11.62 -25.89 -10.87
C LEU A 131 -10.35 -25.08 -10.57
N SER A 132 -9.75 -25.30 -9.40
CA SER A 132 -8.49 -24.66 -9.01
C SER A 132 -7.77 -25.47 -7.95
N CYS A 133 -6.45 -25.63 -8.08
CA CYS A 133 -5.59 -26.05 -6.97
C CYS A 133 -4.46 -25.04 -6.77
N LYS A 134 -3.96 -24.95 -5.54
CA LYS A 134 -2.85 -24.06 -5.20
C LYS A 134 -2.12 -24.52 -3.95
N ILE A 135 -0.81 -24.68 -4.06
CA ILE A 135 0.09 -24.84 -2.91
C ILE A 135 0.50 -23.46 -2.40
N MET A 136 0.45 -23.28 -1.09
CA MET A 136 0.90 -22.04 -0.48
C MET A 136 2.42 -22.04 -0.39
N THR A 137 3.06 -21.07 -1.01
CA THR A 137 4.52 -20.90 -0.96
C THR A 137 4.92 -19.69 -0.10
N ASN A 138 6.15 -19.72 0.40
CA ASN A 138 6.80 -18.59 1.04
C ASN A 138 7.27 -17.56 0.01
N GLU A 139 7.76 -16.41 0.46
CA GLU A 139 8.30 -15.35 -0.40
C GLU A 139 9.46 -15.86 -1.30
N ASN A 140 10.18 -16.88 -0.83
CA ASN A 140 11.28 -17.54 -1.55
C ASN A 140 10.81 -18.67 -2.49
N GLY A 141 9.51 -18.82 -2.73
CA GLY A 141 8.94 -19.87 -3.59
C GLY A 141 8.87 -21.27 -2.97
N GLN A 142 9.42 -21.49 -1.77
CA GLN A 142 9.35 -22.79 -1.09
C GLN A 142 7.95 -23.08 -0.56
N SER A 143 7.47 -24.33 -0.71
CA SER A 143 6.18 -24.78 -0.18
C SER A 143 6.12 -24.64 1.35
N LYS A 144 4.98 -24.11 1.84
CA LYS A 144 4.64 -24.08 3.27
C LYS A 144 4.13 -25.43 3.79
N GLY A 145 4.01 -26.45 2.91
CA GLY A 145 3.51 -27.76 3.28
C GLY A 145 1.98 -27.83 3.42
N PHE A 146 1.25 -26.87 2.85
CA PHE A 146 -0.20 -26.95 2.74
C PHE A 146 -0.70 -26.28 1.44
N GLY A 147 -1.87 -26.70 1.00
CA GLY A 147 -2.49 -26.24 -0.24
C GLY A 147 -4.00 -26.34 -0.20
N PHE A 148 -4.64 -25.84 -1.25
CA PHE A 148 -6.07 -25.86 -1.42
C PHE A 148 -6.41 -26.50 -2.75
N VAL A 149 -7.46 -27.31 -2.77
CA VAL A 149 -8.08 -27.83 -4.00
C VAL A 149 -9.54 -27.44 -3.96
N HIS A 150 -10.04 -26.92 -5.06
CA HIS A 150 -11.43 -26.53 -5.23
C HIS A 150 -12.02 -27.37 -6.34
N PHE A 151 -12.88 -28.31 -5.95
CA PHE A 151 -13.63 -29.16 -6.84
C PHE A 151 -14.86 -28.44 -7.37
N GLU A 152 -15.34 -28.87 -8.53
CA GLU A 152 -16.61 -28.43 -9.09
C GLU A 152 -17.80 -28.83 -8.21
N THR A 153 -17.70 -29.96 -7.50
CA THR A 153 -18.79 -30.53 -6.72
C THR A 153 -18.38 -30.81 -5.27
N GLN A 154 -19.34 -30.72 -4.34
CA GLN A 154 -19.12 -31.01 -2.93
C GLN A 154 -18.87 -32.51 -2.69
N GLU A 155 -19.48 -33.36 -3.50
CA GLU A 155 -19.35 -34.81 -3.42
C GLU A 155 -17.93 -35.27 -3.77
N ALA A 156 -17.29 -34.62 -4.76
CA ALA A 156 -15.89 -34.87 -5.11
C ALA A 156 -14.96 -34.45 -3.97
N ALA A 157 -15.24 -33.30 -3.34
CA ALA A 157 -14.50 -32.82 -2.18
C ALA A 157 -14.62 -33.77 -0.98
N ASP A 158 -15.82 -34.23 -0.64
CA ASP A 158 -16.04 -35.18 0.45
C ASP A 158 -15.41 -36.55 0.15
N SER A 159 -15.46 -37.01 -1.10
CA SER A 159 -14.78 -38.23 -1.54
C SER A 159 -13.26 -38.14 -1.40
N ALA A 160 -12.67 -37.00 -1.78
CA ALA A 160 -11.24 -36.75 -1.62
C ALA A 160 -10.85 -36.70 -0.13
N ILE A 161 -11.67 -36.08 0.72
CA ILE A 161 -11.45 -36.06 2.18
C ILE A 161 -11.46 -37.49 2.74
N ILE A 162 -12.46 -38.30 2.42
CA ILE A 162 -12.59 -39.64 2.99
C ILE A 162 -11.44 -40.56 2.54
N LYS A 163 -11.06 -40.48 1.26
CA LYS A 163 -10.09 -41.41 0.69
C LYS A 163 -8.64 -40.98 0.89
N VAL A 164 -8.33 -39.69 0.83
CA VAL A 164 -6.95 -39.17 0.84
C VAL A 164 -6.50 -38.73 2.23
N ASN A 165 -7.42 -38.41 3.14
CA ASN A 165 -7.03 -38.04 4.50
C ASN A 165 -6.31 -39.19 5.22
N GLY A 166 -5.05 -38.97 5.60
CA GLY A 166 -4.18 -39.96 6.23
C GLY A 166 -3.39 -40.84 5.25
N MET A 167 -3.52 -40.65 3.93
CA MET A 167 -2.69 -41.34 2.94
C MET A 167 -1.26 -40.80 2.91
N LEU A 168 -0.31 -41.64 2.46
CA LEU A 168 1.08 -41.25 2.25
C LEU A 168 1.24 -40.65 0.85
N LEU A 169 1.62 -39.37 0.78
CA LEU A 169 2.06 -38.69 -0.44
C LEU A 169 3.54 -38.33 -0.27
N ALA A 170 4.41 -38.88 -1.13
CA ALA A 170 5.87 -38.70 -1.05
C ALA A 170 6.41 -38.93 0.38
N ASP A 171 6.06 -40.08 0.97
CA ASP A 171 6.45 -40.51 2.32
C ASP A 171 5.95 -39.65 3.49
N LYS A 172 5.01 -38.72 3.25
CA LYS A 172 4.33 -37.96 4.30
C LYS A 172 2.84 -38.23 4.35
N LYS A 173 2.31 -38.37 5.56
CA LYS A 173 0.87 -38.50 5.78
C LYS A 173 0.20 -37.16 5.54
N VAL A 174 -0.59 -37.05 4.49
CA VAL A 174 -1.33 -35.82 4.18
C VAL A 174 -2.65 -35.79 4.94
N PHE A 175 -3.05 -34.61 5.39
CA PHE A 175 -4.34 -34.40 6.06
C PHE A 175 -5.24 -33.61 5.13
N VAL A 176 -6.40 -34.17 4.79
CA VAL A 176 -7.38 -33.53 3.89
C VAL A 176 -8.64 -33.25 4.69
N GLY A 177 -9.07 -31.99 4.71
CA GLY A 177 -10.24 -31.55 5.44
C GLY A 177 -11.09 -30.56 4.66
N ARG A 178 -12.32 -30.34 5.12
CA ARG A 178 -13.18 -29.29 4.56
C ARG A 178 -12.53 -27.92 4.76
N PHE A 179 -12.55 -27.09 3.72
CA PHE A 179 -12.05 -25.73 3.83
C PHE A 179 -13.00 -24.89 4.69
N MET A 180 -12.49 -24.36 5.81
CA MET A 180 -13.16 -23.32 6.59
C MET A 180 -12.52 -21.97 6.28
N SER A 181 -13.32 -21.02 5.80
CA SER A 181 -12.87 -19.65 5.57
C SER A 181 -12.27 -19.02 6.83
N ARG A 182 -11.35 -18.08 6.67
CA ARG A 182 -10.75 -17.32 7.78
C ARG A 182 -11.82 -16.69 8.67
N ASP A 183 -12.92 -16.23 8.07
CA ASP A 183 -14.04 -15.60 8.79
C ASP A 183 -14.87 -16.63 9.56
N GLN A 184 -15.01 -17.87 9.07
CA GLN A 184 -15.66 -18.96 9.81
C GLN A 184 -14.78 -19.52 10.94
N ARG A 185 -13.45 -19.45 10.80
CA ARG A 185 -12.50 -19.79 11.89
C ARG A 185 -12.52 -18.76 13.02
N THR A 186 -13.03 -17.56 12.76
CA THR A 186 -13.15 -16.48 13.74
C THR A 186 -14.62 -16.15 13.96
N ASP A 187 -15.27 -16.87 14.88
CA ASP A 187 -16.51 -16.36 15.45
C ASP A 187 -16.25 -14.94 16.03
N PRO A 188 -16.90 -13.89 15.53
CA PRO A 188 -16.71 -12.54 16.07
C PRO A 188 -17.31 -12.36 17.48
N ARG A 189 -18.03 -13.37 18.00
CA ARG A 189 -18.72 -13.33 19.29
C ARG A 189 -18.25 -14.40 20.28
N GLY A 190 -17.39 -15.35 19.86
CA GLY A 190 -16.85 -16.42 20.69
C GLY A 190 -15.32 -16.38 20.82
N PRO A 191 -14.73 -17.00 21.86
CA PRO A 191 -13.28 -17.20 21.91
C PRO A 191 -12.85 -18.01 20.69
N ARG A 192 -11.81 -17.55 19.98
CA ARG A 192 -11.27 -18.28 18.82
C ARG A 192 -10.89 -19.69 19.27
N LYS A 193 -11.45 -20.74 18.67
CA LYS A 193 -11.03 -22.12 18.95
C LYS A 193 -9.57 -22.31 18.54
N PHE A 194 -8.76 -22.86 19.42
CA PHE A 194 -7.35 -23.17 19.16
C PHE A 194 -7.00 -24.51 19.79
N THR A 195 -6.23 -25.33 19.09
CA THR A 195 -5.64 -26.57 19.63
C THR A 195 -4.19 -26.36 20.06
N ASN A 196 -3.53 -25.34 19.50
CA ASN A 196 -2.12 -25.08 19.70
C ASN A 196 -1.91 -23.97 20.72
N ILE A 197 -1.08 -24.24 21.71
CA ILE A 197 -0.72 -23.33 22.78
C ILE A 197 0.78 -23.01 22.77
N PHE A 198 1.10 -21.81 23.22
CA PHE A 198 2.44 -21.32 23.46
C PHE A 198 2.69 -21.25 24.96
N VAL A 199 3.81 -21.83 25.38
CA VAL A 199 4.21 -21.87 26.78
C VAL A 199 5.56 -21.20 26.92
N LYS A 200 5.69 -20.29 27.88
CA LYS A 200 6.92 -19.56 28.17
C LYS A 200 7.17 -19.50 29.68
N ASN A 201 8.43 -19.27 30.05
CA ASN A 201 8.86 -18.99 31.41
C ASN A 201 8.81 -20.21 32.34
N PHE A 202 9.05 -21.41 31.81
CA PHE A 202 9.17 -22.65 32.59
C PHE A 202 10.58 -22.93 33.13
N GLY A 203 11.56 -22.10 32.74
CA GLY A 203 12.97 -22.27 33.16
C GLY A 203 13.62 -23.53 32.61
N ASP A 204 14.71 -23.95 33.26
CA ASP A 204 15.53 -25.10 32.85
C ASP A 204 15.17 -26.38 33.63
N GLN A 205 14.19 -26.28 34.54
CA GLN A 205 13.76 -27.38 35.42
C GLN A 205 12.68 -28.27 34.79
N LEU A 206 12.06 -27.77 33.72
CA LEU A 206 10.89 -28.34 33.09
C LEU A 206 11.28 -28.90 31.72
N ASP A 207 11.77 -30.15 31.77
CA ASP A 207 12.19 -30.94 30.62
C ASP A 207 10.98 -31.45 29.83
N GLU A 208 11.22 -31.99 28.63
CA GLU A 208 10.16 -32.46 27.73
C GLU A 208 9.21 -33.47 28.36
N GLU A 209 9.74 -34.43 29.13
CA GLU A 209 8.96 -35.45 29.83
C GLU A 209 8.05 -34.83 30.91
N LYS A 210 8.60 -33.96 31.76
CA LYS A 210 7.84 -33.27 32.82
C LYS A 210 6.81 -32.30 32.22
N PHE A 211 7.14 -31.66 31.10
CA PHE A 211 6.20 -30.86 30.34
C PHE A 211 5.05 -31.72 29.87
N ARG A 212 5.35 -32.88 29.25
CA ARG A 212 4.33 -33.79 28.75
C ARG A 212 3.42 -34.28 29.86
N GLU A 213 3.96 -34.66 31.01
CA GLU A 213 3.18 -35.08 32.18
C GLU A 213 2.29 -33.97 32.76
N LEU A 214 2.78 -32.73 32.78
CA LEU A 214 2.02 -31.59 33.29
C LEU A 214 0.85 -31.26 32.38
N PHE A 215 1.09 -31.24 31.07
CA PHE A 215 0.09 -30.85 30.07
C PHE A 215 -0.85 -32.01 29.69
N SER A 216 -0.43 -33.28 29.83
CA SER A 216 -1.28 -34.44 29.53
C SER A 216 -2.47 -34.60 30.47
N LYS A 217 -2.47 -33.93 31.62
CA LYS A 217 -3.60 -33.90 32.56
C LYS A 217 -4.81 -33.16 32.01
N TYR A 218 -4.61 -32.27 31.04
CA TYR A 218 -5.64 -31.41 30.48
C TYR A 218 -6.17 -31.90 29.13
N GLY A 219 -5.44 -32.80 28.48
CA GLY A 219 -5.83 -33.32 27.17
C GLY A 219 -4.76 -34.20 26.53
N LYS A 220 -5.13 -34.80 25.41
CA LYS A 220 -4.21 -35.65 24.64
C LYS A 220 -3.31 -34.76 23.80
N ILE A 221 -2.01 -34.81 24.09
CA ILE A 221 -1.00 -34.04 23.36
C ILE A 221 -0.68 -34.73 22.03
N THR A 222 -1.00 -34.06 20.93
CA THR A 222 -0.75 -34.48 19.54
C THR A 222 0.66 -34.10 19.09
N ASP A 223 1.13 -32.91 19.47
CA ASP A 223 2.48 -32.43 19.14
C ASP A 223 3.04 -31.61 20.30
N LEU A 224 4.34 -31.75 20.57
CA LEU A 224 5.02 -31.03 21.64
C LEU A 224 6.43 -30.70 21.18
N LYS A 225 6.80 -29.43 21.32
CA LYS A 225 8.10 -28.95 20.88
C LYS A 225 8.65 -27.91 21.83
N LEU A 226 9.71 -28.26 22.56
CA LEU A 226 10.50 -27.29 23.32
C LEU A 226 11.56 -26.67 22.41
N VAL A 227 11.72 -25.34 22.49
CA VAL A 227 12.72 -24.66 21.69
C VAL A 227 14.01 -24.54 22.50
N THR A 228 15.05 -25.22 22.03
CA THR A 228 16.41 -25.15 22.57
C THR A 228 17.27 -24.18 21.76
N ASP A 229 18.36 -23.71 22.36
CA ASP A 229 19.41 -22.95 21.71
C ASP A 229 20.44 -23.86 21.03
N ASP A 230 21.35 -23.27 20.27
CA ASP A 230 22.36 -24.00 19.51
C ASP A 230 23.31 -24.83 20.41
N SER A 231 23.32 -24.54 21.72
CA SER A 231 24.03 -25.27 22.77
C SER A 231 23.21 -26.37 23.45
N GLY A 232 21.98 -26.64 23.00
CA GLY A 232 21.08 -27.64 23.57
C GLY A 232 20.29 -27.20 24.80
N HIS A 233 20.56 -26.00 25.34
CA HIS A 233 19.83 -25.46 26.50
C HIS A 233 18.46 -24.91 26.10
N SER A 234 17.44 -25.11 26.94
CA SER A 234 16.09 -24.59 26.68
C SER A 234 16.07 -23.07 26.61
N LYS A 235 15.44 -22.49 25.58
CA LYS A 235 15.16 -21.03 25.53
C LYS A 235 14.04 -20.61 26.49
N GLY A 236 13.52 -21.56 27.28
CA GLY A 236 12.45 -21.33 28.25
C GLY A 236 11.09 -21.06 27.60
N PHE A 237 10.89 -21.51 26.35
CA PHE A 237 9.60 -21.50 25.68
C PHE A 237 9.41 -22.72 24.77
N GLY A 238 8.17 -23.09 24.55
CA GLY A 238 7.78 -24.27 23.79
C GLY A 238 6.35 -24.17 23.28
N PHE A 239 5.97 -25.17 22.50
CA PHE A 239 4.67 -25.30 21.87
C PHE A 239 4.08 -26.65 22.23
N CYS A 240 2.76 -26.67 22.44
CA CYS A 240 2.01 -27.89 22.69
C CYS A 240 0.71 -27.82 21.91
N SER A 241 0.36 -28.91 21.26
CA SER A 241 -0.85 -29.04 20.44
C SER A 241 -1.70 -30.17 21.02
N PHE A 242 -2.94 -29.87 21.34
CA PHE A 242 -3.93 -30.82 21.83
C PHE A 242 -4.79 -31.37 20.70
N ASP A 243 -5.48 -32.48 20.98
CA ASP A 243 -6.39 -33.13 20.03
C ASP A 243 -7.65 -32.29 19.83
N THR A 244 -8.17 -31.68 20.90
CA THR A 244 -9.39 -30.85 20.86
C THR A 244 -9.13 -29.41 21.34
N PRO A 245 -9.87 -28.42 20.81
CA PRO A 245 -9.70 -27.01 21.21
C PRO A 245 -10.16 -26.75 22.65
N GLU A 246 -11.12 -27.54 23.15
CA GLU A 246 -11.59 -27.45 24.53
C GLU A 246 -10.48 -27.83 25.53
N GLU A 247 -9.69 -28.86 25.23
CA GLU A 247 -8.51 -29.27 26.04
C GLU A 247 -7.45 -28.16 26.10
N ALA A 248 -7.16 -27.54 24.96
CA ALA A 248 -6.20 -26.45 24.87
C ALA A 248 -6.65 -25.20 25.67
N GLU A 249 -7.95 -24.90 25.67
CA GLU A 249 -8.51 -23.80 26.45
C GLU A 249 -8.44 -24.08 27.96
N GLN A 250 -8.74 -25.31 28.38
CA GLN A 250 -8.56 -25.73 29.77
C GLN A 250 -7.10 -25.65 30.23
N ALA A 251 -6.16 -26.05 29.37
CA ALA A 251 -4.73 -25.93 29.67
C ALA A 251 -4.31 -24.45 29.82
N VAL A 252 -4.76 -23.55 28.95
CA VAL A 252 -4.49 -22.11 29.07
C VAL A 252 -5.10 -21.53 30.35
N GLN A 253 -6.34 -21.87 30.67
CA GLN A 253 -7.04 -21.32 31.82
C GLN A 253 -6.39 -21.73 33.15
N ASN A 254 -5.93 -22.98 33.25
CA ASN A 254 -5.42 -23.52 34.52
C ASN A 254 -3.90 -23.39 34.67
N LEU A 255 -3.13 -23.41 33.58
CA LEU A 255 -1.66 -23.38 33.64
C LEU A 255 -1.06 -21.99 33.40
N ASN A 256 -1.83 -21.02 32.90
CA ASN A 256 -1.34 -19.66 32.78
C ASN A 256 -1.23 -19.00 34.16
N GLY A 257 -0.02 -18.61 34.54
CA GLY A 257 0.32 -18.11 35.87
C GLY A 257 0.69 -19.20 36.88
N PHE A 258 0.68 -20.48 36.48
CA PHE A 258 1.06 -21.58 37.36
C PHE A 258 2.56 -21.53 37.68
N THR A 259 2.93 -21.65 38.94
CA THR A 259 4.33 -21.55 39.38
C THR A 259 5.00 -22.92 39.29
N VAL A 260 6.08 -23.03 38.52
CA VAL A 260 6.96 -24.20 38.53
C VAL A 260 8.36 -23.78 38.95
N GLY A 261 8.80 -24.27 40.11
CA GLY A 261 9.99 -23.77 40.79
C GLY A 261 9.82 -22.31 41.19
N ASP A 262 10.78 -21.45 40.81
CA ASP A 262 10.75 -20.01 41.10
C ASP A 262 10.14 -19.16 39.97
N LYS A 263 9.57 -19.79 38.93
CA LYS A 263 9.09 -19.10 37.72
C LYS A 263 7.60 -19.37 37.48
N GLN A 264 6.88 -18.33 37.06
CA GLN A 264 5.47 -18.43 36.67
C GLN A 264 5.34 -18.72 35.18
N LEU A 265 4.65 -19.81 34.84
CA LEU A 265 4.35 -20.17 33.46
C LEU A 265 3.47 -19.10 32.81
N TYR A 266 3.81 -18.73 31.58
CA TYR A 266 2.90 -18.03 30.70
C TYR A 266 2.39 -19.02 29.67
N VAL A 267 1.09 -19.30 29.71
CA VAL A 267 0.42 -20.19 28.76
C VAL A 267 -0.62 -19.37 28.01
N GLY A 268 -0.54 -19.37 26.69
CA GLY A 268 -1.49 -18.64 25.87
C GLY A 268 -1.68 -19.31 24.52
N ARG A 269 -2.66 -18.84 23.75
CA ARG A 269 -2.87 -19.30 22.38
C ARG A 269 -1.60 -19.12 21.55
N PHE A 270 -1.24 -20.14 20.77
CA PHE A 270 -0.18 -20.01 19.78
C PHE A 270 -0.60 -18.97 18.72
N GLN A 271 0.23 -17.94 18.57
CA GLN A 271 0.10 -16.95 17.51
C GLN A 271 1.29 -17.09 16.58
N GLU A 272 1.05 -17.18 15.27
CA GLU A 272 2.14 -17.12 14.31
C GLU A 272 2.90 -15.80 14.46
N LYS A 273 4.23 -15.85 14.26
CA LYS A 273 5.11 -14.68 14.40
C LYS A 273 4.61 -13.48 13.58
N ASN A 274 4.07 -13.71 12.38
CA ASN A 274 3.51 -12.66 11.52
C ASN A 274 2.17 -12.11 12.03
N GLU A 275 1.28 -12.96 12.58
CA GLU A 275 0.04 -12.52 13.21
C GLU A 275 0.37 -11.66 14.43
N ARG A 276 1.26 -12.13 15.31
CA ARG A 276 1.72 -11.39 16.49
C ARG A 276 2.35 -10.06 16.13
N LEU A 277 3.25 -10.02 15.14
CA LEU A 277 3.88 -8.77 14.69
C LEU A 277 2.84 -7.80 14.11
N SER A 278 1.88 -8.31 13.35
CA SER A 278 0.79 -7.51 12.78
C SER A 278 -0.16 -7.00 13.85
N GLU A 279 -0.50 -7.79 14.87
CA GLU A 279 -1.32 -7.36 16.01
C GLU A 279 -0.60 -6.32 16.88
N VAL A 280 0.68 -6.53 17.14
CA VAL A 280 1.51 -5.55 17.87
C VAL A 280 1.63 -4.26 17.07
N LYS A 281 1.85 -4.35 15.76
CA LYS A 281 1.87 -3.20 14.85
C LYS A 281 0.52 -2.50 14.85
N ARG A 282 -0.59 -3.22 14.69
CA ARG A 282 -1.96 -2.69 14.76
C ARG A 282 -2.26 -2.02 16.10
N LYS A 283 -1.87 -2.61 17.23
CA LYS A 283 -2.03 -2.00 18.57
C LYS A 283 -1.18 -0.75 18.73
N LYS A 284 0.05 -0.74 18.19
CA LYS A 284 0.90 0.46 18.17
C LYS A 284 0.32 1.55 17.27
N ASP A 285 -0.20 1.18 16.10
CA ASP A 285 -0.83 2.08 15.14
C ASP A 285 -2.13 2.65 15.71
N LEU A 286 -2.97 1.84 16.35
CA LEU A 286 -4.15 2.28 17.09
C LEU A 286 -3.79 3.26 18.20
N LYS A 287 -2.82 2.93 19.07
CA LYS A 287 -2.37 3.87 20.12
C LYS A 287 -1.77 5.15 19.53
N ARG A 288 -1.10 5.07 18.37
CA ARG A 288 -0.59 6.23 17.64
C ARG A 288 -1.75 7.06 17.06
N GLN A 289 -2.80 6.42 16.56
CA GLN A 289 -4.01 7.03 16.00
C GLN A 289 -4.88 7.67 17.08
N GLU A 290 -5.05 7.03 18.24
CA GLU A 290 -5.73 7.61 19.40
C GLU A 290 -5.01 8.87 19.89
N ARG A 291 -3.67 8.82 19.95
CA ARG A 291 -2.85 10.01 20.26
C ARG A 291 -2.94 11.07 19.17
N LEU A 292 -3.11 10.68 17.90
CA LEU A 292 -3.34 11.60 16.79
C LEU A 292 -4.66 12.35 16.99
N ASN A 293 -5.75 11.60 17.12
CA ASN A 293 -7.09 12.15 17.25
C ASN A 293 -7.26 12.99 18.52
N LYS A 294 -6.62 12.58 19.64
CA LYS A 294 -6.72 13.31 20.92
C LYS A 294 -6.20 14.75 20.84
N TYR A 295 -5.19 15.01 20.01
CA TYR A 295 -4.54 16.33 19.92
C TYR A 295 -4.85 17.05 18.61
N GLN A 296 -5.72 16.48 17.77
CA GLN A 296 -6.12 17.06 16.50
C GLN A 296 -6.98 18.30 16.78
N ASP A 297 -6.65 19.41 16.12
CA ASP A 297 -7.35 20.71 16.16
C ASP A 297 -7.46 21.39 17.54
N VAL A 298 -7.05 20.72 18.62
CA VAL A 298 -7.07 21.26 19.99
C VAL A 298 -5.68 21.66 20.49
N ASN A 299 -4.61 21.20 19.83
CA ASN A 299 -3.24 21.47 20.26
C ASN A 299 -2.63 22.64 19.49
N LEU A 300 -2.18 23.66 20.21
CA LEU A 300 -1.53 24.85 19.68
C LEU A 300 -0.02 24.76 19.80
N TYR A 301 0.67 25.23 18.78
CA TYR A 301 2.09 25.49 18.76
C TYR A 301 2.34 26.97 19.05
N ILE A 302 3.04 27.24 20.15
CA ILE A 302 3.38 28.59 20.58
C ILE A 302 4.88 28.79 20.38
N LYS A 303 5.27 29.77 19.57
CA LYS A 303 6.67 30.10 19.27
C LYS A 303 6.96 31.54 19.68
N ASN A 304 8.24 31.86 19.79
CA ASN A 304 8.74 33.17 20.20
C ASN A 304 8.37 33.51 21.64
N LEU A 305 8.32 32.47 22.49
CA LEU A 305 8.21 32.64 23.93
C LEU A 305 9.50 33.28 24.46
N ASP A 306 9.32 34.27 25.31
CA ASP A 306 10.42 34.89 26.05
C ASP A 306 10.97 33.90 27.09
N ASP A 307 12.28 33.96 27.36
CA ASP A 307 12.98 33.02 28.26
C ASP A 307 12.45 33.14 29.72
N THR A 308 11.81 34.26 30.06
CA THR A 308 11.16 34.50 31.36
C THR A 308 9.76 33.89 31.50
N ILE A 309 9.21 33.32 30.44
CA ILE A 309 7.87 32.70 30.46
C ILE A 309 7.99 31.23 30.84
N ASP A 310 7.39 30.89 31.96
CA ASP A 310 7.24 29.52 32.43
C ASP A 310 5.88 28.92 32.02
N VAL A 311 5.71 27.63 32.31
CA VAL A 311 4.49 26.89 31.95
C VAL A 311 3.28 27.44 32.69
N GLU A 312 3.44 27.94 33.92
CA GLU A 312 2.34 28.49 34.72
C GLU A 312 1.81 29.80 34.14
N ARG A 313 2.69 30.72 33.77
CA ARG A 313 2.32 31.99 33.15
C ARG A 313 1.76 31.78 31.75
N LEU A 314 2.33 30.85 30.98
CA LEU A 314 1.75 30.44 29.69
C LEU A 314 0.33 29.89 29.88
N ARG A 315 0.12 29.03 30.87
CA ARG A 315 -1.21 28.48 31.19
C ARG A 315 -2.18 29.56 31.61
N LYS A 316 -1.77 30.50 32.47
CA LYS A 316 -2.61 31.61 32.95
C LYS A 316 -3.05 32.56 31.84
N GLU A 317 -2.18 32.84 30.87
CA GLU A 317 -2.54 33.70 29.74
C GLU A 317 -3.47 32.99 28.75
N PHE A 318 -3.26 31.70 28.51
CA PHE A 318 -4.10 30.93 27.59
C PHE A 318 -5.41 30.43 28.22
N SER A 319 -5.52 30.37 29.55
CA SER A 319 -6.74 29.89 30.23
C SER A 319 -7.94 30.82 30.07
N LYS A 320 -7.72 32.07 29.60
CA LYS A 320 -8.78 33.03 29.26
C LYS A 320 -9.63 32.59 28.06
N PHE A 321 -9.10 31.68 27.24
CA PHE A 321 -9.73 31.25 25.99
C PHE A 321 -10.41 29.88 26.08
N GLY A 322 -10.20 29.15 27.17
CA GLY A 322 -10.77 27.82 27.35
C GLY A 322 -10.04 26.96 28.39
N THR A 323 -10.50 25.72 28.51
CA THR A 323 -9.93 24.76 29.48
C THR A 323 -8.67 24.12 28.93
N ILE A 324 -7.51 24.43 29.54
CA ILE A 324 -6.22 23.86 29.14
C ILE A 324 -6.05 22.45 29.74
N THR A 325 -6.02 21.45 28.87
CA THR A 325 -5.78 20.04 29.22
C THR A 325 -4.30 19.72 29.39
N SER A 326 -3.42 20.41 28.65
CA SER A 326 -1.97 20.25 28.78
C SER A 326 -1.24 21.50 28.30
N ALA A 327 -0.22 21.95 29.03
CA ALA A 327 0.70 22.99 28.58
C ALA A 327 2.14 22.52 28.82
N LYS A 328 3.01 22.73 27.84
CA LYS A 328 4.42 22.32 27.93
C LYS A 328 5.32 23.25 27.15
N ILE A 329 6.35 23.78 27.80
CA ILE A 329 7.44 24.51 27.15
C ILE A 329 8.57 23.53 26.86
N MET A 330 9.14 23.61 25.65
CA MET A 330 10.25 22.77 25.26
C MET A 330 11.55 23.42 25.69
N SER A 331 12.30 22.75 26.57
CA SER A 331 13.58 23.21 27.10
C SER A 331 14.69 22.23 26.75
N GLU A 332 15.92 22.73 26.60
CA GLU A 332 17.14 21.94 26.40
C GLU A 332 18.19 22.45 27.37
N ASN A 333 18.74 21.54 28.18
CA ASN A 333 19.69 21.84 29.25
C ASN A 333 19.20 22.94 30.22
N GLY A 334 17.90 22.92 30.55
CA GLY A 334 17.28 23.90 31.45
C GLY A 334 16.96 25.25 30.81
N ARG A 335 17.35 25.49 29.54
CA ARG A 335 17.04 26.72 28.80
C ARG A 335 15.85 26.50 27.87
N SER A 336 14.88 27.42 27.87
CA SER A 336 13.74 27.37 26.95
C SER A 336 14.22 27.45 25.50
N LYS A 337 13.68 26.59 24.61
CA LYS A 337 13.89 26.71 23.16
C LYS A 337 13.06 27.85 22.54
N GLY A 338 12.35 28.64 23.36
CA GLY A 338 11.49 29.72 22.90
C GLY A 338 10.20 29.23 22.22
N PHE A 339 9.80 27.98 22.44
CA PHE A 339 8.53 27.44 21.95
C PHE A 339 7.94 26.40 22.89
N GLY A 340 6.62 26.22 22.81
CA GLY A 340 5.85 25.30 23.62
C GLY A 340 4.55 24.88 22.93
N PHE A 341 3.76 24.12 23.66
CA PHE A 341 2.48 23.60 23.24
C PHE A 341 1.42 23.88 24.30
N VAL A 342 0.22 24.23 23.84
CA VAL A 342 -0.96 24.40 24.69
C VAL A 342 -2.11 23.63 24.05
N CYS A 343 -2.61 22.61 24.76
CA CYS A 343 -3.74 21.82 24.35
C CYS A 343 -5.00 22.29 25.08
N PHE A 344 -6.02 22.63 24.31
CA PHE A 344 -7.36 22.94 24.81
C PHE A 344 -8.20 21.67 24.95
N SER A 345 -9.39 21.84 25.53
CA SER A 345 -10.38 20.79 25.65
C SER A 345 -11.26 20.70 24.41
N ALA A 346 -11.52 21.84 23.75
CA ALA A 346 -12.31 21.92 22.53
C ALA A 346 -11.58 22.65 21.38
N PRO A 347 -11.82 22.28 20.11
CA PRO A 347 -11.22 22.93 18.94
C PRO A 347 -11.58 24.42 18.79
N ASP A 348 -12.78 24.79 19.20
CA ASP A 348 -13.27 26.18 19.11
C ASP A 348 -12.47 27.10 20.04
N GLU A 349 -12.14 26.63 21.25
CA GLU A 349 -11.27 27.32 22.21
C GLU A 349 -9.87 27.54 21.62
N ALA A 350 -9.32 26.51 20.97
CA ALA A 350 -8.01 26.56 20.33
C ALA A 350 -7.98 27.57 19.18
N THR A 351 -9.01 27.60 18.34
CA THR A 351 -9.13 28.53 17.21
C THR A 351 -9.27 29.98 17.68
N LYS A 352 -10.07 30.20 18.74
CA LYS A 352 -10.21 31.51 19.38
C LYS A 352 -8.88 32.00 19.96
N ALA A 353 -8.17 31.13 20.68
CA ALA A 353 -6.86 31.42 21.25
C ALA A 353 -5.83 31.77 20.16
N VAL A 354 -5.81 31.06 19.02
CA VAL A 354 -4.93 31.40 17.89
C VAL A 354 -5.24 32.79 17.35
N LYS A 355 -6.52 33.13 17.15
CA LYS A 355 -6.91 34.43 16.59
C LYS A 355 -6.50 35.61 17.46
N GLU A 356 -6.62 35.48 18.78
CA GLU A 356 -6.38 36.60 19.71
C GLU A 356 -4.94 36.66 20.24
N MET A 357 -4.30 35.50 20.42
CA MET A 357 -2.95 35.44 20.98
C MET A 357 -1.87 35.51 19.91
N ASN A 358 -2.12 35.12 18.67
CA ASN A 358 -1.12 35.22 17.62
C ASN A 358 -0.74 36.69 17.36
N GLY A 359 0.53 37.02 17.51
CA GLY A 359 1.07 38.38 17.41
C GLY A 359 1.05 39.18 18.72
N ARG A 360 0.46 38.65 19.81
CA ARG A 360 0.40 39.35 21.09
C ARG A 360 1.75 39.34 21.80
N THR A 361 2.17 40.49 22.32
CA THR A 361 3.42 40.61 23.09
C THR A 361 3.23 40.12 24.51
N ILE A 362 3.94 39.06 24.90
CA ILE A 362 4.01 38.56 26.28
C ILE A 362 5.49 38.58 26.69
N GLY A 363 5.83 39.42 27.66
CA GLY A 363 7.22 39.72 27.98
C GLY A 363 7.79 40.71 26.98
N SER A 364 8.94 40.41 26.37
CA SER A 364 9.62 41.31 25.43
C SER A 364 9.33 41.02 23.94
N LYS A 365 8.65 39.90 23.62
CA LYS A 365 8.51 39.40 22.25
C LYS A 365 7.04 39.13 21.87
N PRO A 366 6.64 39.39 20.61
CA PRO A 366 5.33 38.98 20.09
C PRO A 366 5.29 37.47 19.90
N LEU A 367 4.31 36.81 20.51
CA LEU A 367 4.17 35.36 20.42
C LEU A 367 3.59 34.96 19.06
N TYR A 368 3.95 33.79 18.56
CA TYR A 368 3.32 33.17 17.40
C TYR A 368 2.52 31.96 17.84
N ALA A 369 1.20 31.98 17.63
CA ALA A 369 0.30 30.88 17.96
C ALA A 369 -0.32 30.33 16.68
N ALA A 370 -0.25 29.01 16.48
CA ALA A 370 -0.89 28.33 15.36
C ALA A 370 -1.30 26.91 15.75
N LEU A 371 -2.16 26.27 14.98
CA LEU A 371 -2.46 24.85 15.16
C LEU A 371 -1.19 24.00 15.01
N ALA A 372 -0.97 23.08 15.93
CA ALA A 372 0.27 22.32 16.01
C ALA A 372 0.35 21.27 14.89
N GLN A 373 1.13 21.56 13.86
CA GLN A 373 1.46 20.60 12.81
C GLN A 373 2.68 19.74 13.16
N ARG A 374 2.64 18.46 12.78
CA ARG A 374 3.76 17.54 13.04
C ARG A 374 5.00 17.90 12.24
N LYS A 375 6.16 17.53 12.78
CA LYS A 375 7.45 17.70 12.09
C LYS A 375 7.47 16.98 10.74
N GLU A 376 6.92 15.77 10.67
CA GLU A 376 6.86 14.97 9.43
C GLU A 376 5.95 15.59 8.38
N GLU A 377 4.76 16.02 8.77
CA GLU A 377 3.78 16.66 7.88
C GLU A 377 4.31 17.99 7.34
N ARG A 378 4.94 18.82 8.18
CA ARG A 378 5.63 20.04 7.73
C ARG A 378 6.78 19.74 6.78
N ARG A 379 7.51 18.63 6.99
CA ARG A 379 8.59 18.21 6.09
C ARG A 379 8.02 17.80 4.74
N MET A 380 6.96 17.00 4.74
CA MET A 380 6.27 16.57 3.53
C MET A 380 5.64 17.76 2.81
N GLN A 381 4.92 18.66 3.48
CA GLN A 381 4.38 19.88 2.86
C GLN A 381 5.47 20.79 2.29
N ARG A 382 6.64 20.92 2.94
CA ARG A 382 7.79 21.64 2.36
C ARG A 382 8.39 20.93 1.16
N GLU A 383 8.49 19.60 1.21
CA GLU A 383 8.95 18.77 0.10
C GLU A 383 7.96 18.83 -1.08
N THR A 384 6.66 18.81 -0.83
CA THR A 384 5.59 18.91 -1.84
C THR A 384 5.46 20.32 -2.39
N ALA A 385 5.58 21.37 -1.57
CA ALA A 385 5.62 22.76 -2.01
C ALA A 385 6.88 23.07 -2.84
N SER A 386 8.00 22.41 -2.53
CA SER A 386 9.23 22.43 -3.34
C SER A 386 9.09 21.60 -4.63
N ARG A 387 8.13 20.66 -4.68
CA ARG A 387 7.86 19.75 -5.80
C ARG A 387 6.64 20.10 -6.63
N VAL A 388 6.01 21.28 -6.46
CA VAL A 388 4.94 21.71 -7.37
C VAL A 388 5.54 21.74 -8.79
N PRO A 389 5.08 20.89 -9.72
CA PRO A 389 5.57 20.93 -11.08
C PRO A 389 5.10 22.24 -11.71
N GLN A 390 6.03 23.08 -12.15
CA GLN A 390 5.80 24.26 -13.00
C GLN A 390 5.30 23.88 -14.41
N HIS A 391 4.55 22.80 -14.56
CA HIS A 391 4.11 22.29 -15.85
C HIS A 391 2.69 21.76 -15.70
N MET A 392 1.71 22.66 -15.81
CA MET A 392 0.42 22.26 -16.36
C MET A 392 0.55 22.37 -17.88
N PRO A 393 0.48 21.27 -18.66
CA PRO A 393 0.43 21.38 -20.11
C PRO A 393 -0.88 22.09 -20.48
N ILE A 394 -0.77 23.24 -21.14
CA ILE A 394 -1.93 23.97 -21.68
C ILE A 394 -2.55 23.05 -22.74
N THR A 395 -3.76 22.58 -22.49
CA THR A 395 -4.51 21.81 -23.50
C THR A 395 -5.10 22.78 -24.52
N PRO A 396 -5.10 22.45 -25.83
CA PRO A 396 -5.66 23.32 -26.88
C PRO A 396 -7.13 23.73 -26.62
N ALA A 397 -7.88 22.88 -25.90
CA ALA A 397 -9.25 23.13 -25.50
C ALA A 397 -9.41 24.25 -24.45
N ALA A 398 -8.41 24.46 -23.58
CA ALA A 398 -8.43 25.55 -22.59
C ALA A 398 -8.13 26.90 -23.24
N LEU A 399 -7.31 26.90 -24.30
CA LEU A 399 -6.96 28.12 -25.05
C LEU A 399 -8.12 28.63 -25.91
N ALA A 400 -8.92 27.72 -26.49
CA ALA A 400 -10.06 28.07 -27.35
C ALA A 400 -11.22 28.77 -26.61
N ASN A 401 -11.35 28.56 -25.30
CA ASN A 401 -12.44 29.10 -24.48
C ASN A 401 -12.05 30.37 -23.67
N ALA A 402 -10.78 30.78 -23.69
CA ALA A 402 -10.29 31.92 -22.93
C ALA A 402 -10.42 33.24 -23.71
N THR A 403 -10.56 34.36 -23.01
CA THR A 403 -10.62 35.68 -23.64
C THR A 403 -9.28 36.02 -24.34
N PRO A 404 -9.25 36.89 -25.36
CA PRO A 404 -8.02 37.24 -26.08
C PRO A 404 -6.89 37.76 -25.16
N GLN A 405 -7.24 38.38 -24.04
CA GLN A 405 -6.31 38.90 -23.06
C GLN A 405 -5.73 37.79 -22.17
N GLU A 406 -6.56 36.81 -21.79
CA GLU A 406 -6.12 35.60 -21.06
C GLU A 406 -5.29 34.66 -21.96
N GLN A 407 -5.62 34.55 -23.24
CA GLN A 407 -4.81 33.78 -24.21
C GLN A 407 -3.39 34.33 -24.29
N LYS A 408 -3.24 35.66 -24.42
CA LYS A 408 -1.92 36.31 -24.44
C LYS A 408 -1.17 36.14 -23.12
N GLN A 409 -1.87 36.18 -21.98
CA GLN A 409 -1.25 35.95 -20.68
C GLN A 409 -0.76 34.50 -20.51
N MET A 410 -1.58 33.51 -20.86
CA MET A 410 -1.21 32.09 -20.78
C MET A 410 -0.06 31.74 -21.73
N LEU A 411 -0.08 32.25 -22.96
CA LEU A 411 1.02 32.07 -23.91
C LEU A 411 2.29 32.78 -23.42
N GLY A 412 2.15 33.96 -22.84
CA GLY A 412 3.26 34.75 -22.28
C GLY A 412 3.97 34.04 -21.14
N GLU A 413 3.23 33.46 -20.21
CA GLU A 413 3.78 32.68 -19.10
C GLU A 413 4.50 31.41 -19.60
N CYS A 414 3.92 30.73 -20.59
CA CYS A 414 4.51 29.52 -21.17
C CYS A 414 5.81 29.84 -21.95
N LEU A 415 5.78 30.88 -22.79
CA LEU A 415 6.94 31.35 -23.54
C LEU A 415 8.03 31.87 -22.61
N PHE A 416 7.69 32.66 -21.58
CA PHE A 416 8.66 33.16 -20.61
C PHE A 416 9.41 32.02 -19.92
N SER A 417 8.71 30.97 -19.49
CA SER A 417 9.34 29.81 -18.84
C SER A 417 10.33 29.08 -19.76
N LEU A 418 9.99 28.93 -21.05
CA LEU A 418 10.87 28.31 -22.05
C LEU A 418 12.07 29.21 -22.40
N ILE A 419 11.84 30.51 -22.58
CA ILE A 419 12.86 31.49 -22.90
C ILE A 419 13.81 31.70 -21.71
N GLN A 420 13.30 31.68 -20.47
CA GLN A 420 14.12 31.83 -19.27
C GLN A 420 15.14 30.70 -19.10
N LYS A 421 14.80 29.47 -19.55
CA LYS A 421 15.75 28.34 -19.59
C LYS A 421 16.85 28.52 -20.63
N MET A 422 16.61 29.33 -21.66
CA MET A 422 17.57 29.57 -22.74
C MET A 422 18.38 30.85 -22.51
N GLN A 423 17.74 31.93 -22.09
CA GLN A 423 18.32 33.26 -21.89
C GLN A 423 17.69 33.98 -20.68
N PRO A 424 18.21 33.75 -19.45
CA PRO A 424 17.59 34.25 -18.23
C PRO A 424 17.63 35.78 -18.08
N GLU A 425 18.65 36.46 -18.60
CA GLU A 425 18.82 37.92 -18.42
C GLU A 425 17.87 38.78 -19.28
N LEU A 426 17.48 38.28 -20.45
CA LEU A 426 16.67 39.02 -21.44
C LEU A 426 15.25 38.46 -21.60
N ALA A 427 14.91 37.40 -20.86
CA ALA A 427 13.65 36.67 -20.99
C ALA A 427 12.42 37.58 -21.00
N GLY A 428 12.33 38.54 -20.07
CA GLY A 428 11.16 39.42 -19.99
C GLY A 428 10.96 40.33 -21.21
N LYS A 429 12.05 40.81 -21.80
CA LYS A 429 12.00 41.68 -23.00
C LYS A 429 11.73 40.87 -24.26
N ILE A 430 12.32 39.68 -24.36
CA ILE A 430 12.11 38.77 -25.49
C ILE A 430 10.67 38.27 -25.49
N THR A 431 10.14 37.82 -24.34
CA THR A 431 8.74 37.41 -24.24
C THR A 431 7.78 38.55 -24.58
N GLY A 432 8.07 39.78 -24.13
CA GLY A 432 7.26 40.95 -24.47
C GLY A 432 7.20 41.22 -25.99
N MET A 433 8.32 41.09 -26.70
CA MET A 433 8.37 41.26 -28.16
C MET A 433 7.69 40.10 -28.90
N LEU A 434 7.84 38.87 -28.41
CA LEU A 434 7.21 37.69 -29.02
C LEU A 434 5.70 37.67 -28.83
N LEU A 435 5.18 38.27 -27.76
CA LEU A 435 3.74 38.42 -27.53
C LEU A 435 3.03 39.39 -28.49
N GLU A 436 3.77 40.13 -29.31
CA GLU A 436 3.24 40.94 -30.39
C GLU A 436 3.05 40.16 -31.70
N ILE A 437 3.55 38.92 -31.77
CA ILE A 437 3.36 38.00 -32.90
C ILE A 437 1.96 37.36 -32.82
N ASP A 438 1.40 36.97 -33.96
CA ASP A 438 0.11 36.30 -34.04
C ASP A 438 0.06 35.00 -33.21
N ASN A 439 -1.08 34.78 -32.55
CA ASN A 439 -1.28 33.63 -31.65
C ASN A 439 -1.06 32.27 -32.35
N THR A 440 -1.31 32.19 -33.66
CA THR A 440 -1.09 30.98 -34.48
C THR A 440 0.39 30.64 -34.64
N GLU A 441 1.23 31.65 -34.85
CA GLU A 441 2.67 31.48 -34.95
C GLU A 441 3.29 31.20 -33.57
N LEU A 442 2.78 31.83 -32.51
CA LEU A 442 3.18 31.53 -31.12
C LEU A 442 2.88 30.08 -30.73
N LEU A 443 1.75 29.53 -31.17
CA LEU A 443 1.40 28.12 -30.94
C LEU A 443 2.35 27.16 -31.67
N HIS A 444 2.66 27.45 -32.95
CA HIS A 444 3.63 26.66 -33.71
C HIS A 444 5.02 26.70 -33.06
N MET A 445 5.42 27.83 -32.46
CA MET A 445 6.66 27.96 -31.69
C MET A 445 6.64 27.15 -30.39
N LEU A 446 5.49 26.98 -29.74
CA LEU A 446 5.36 26.15 -28.54
C LEU A 446 5.43 24.65 -28.88
N GLU A 447 4.97 24.25 -30.06
CA GLU A 447 5.07 22.87 -30.55
C GLU A 447 6.47 22.52 -31.08
N SER A 448 7.15 23.47 -31.74
CA SER A 448 8.50 23.28 -32.29
C SER A 448 9.57 24.08 -31.55
N ARG A 449 10.40 23.36 -30.77
CA ARG A 449 11.52 23.93 -30.01
C ARG A 449 12.57 24.61 -30.89
N GLU A 450 12.72 24.18 -32.14
CA GLU A 450 13.65 24.78 -33.10
C GLU A 450 13.13 26.13 -33.61
N SER A 451 11.82 26.22 -33.89
CA SER A 451 11.16 27.47 -34.29
C SER A 451 11.26 28.53 -33.19
N LEU A 452 11.07 28.13 -31.92
CA LEU A 452 11.22 29.02 -30.79
C LEU A 452 12.65 29.57 -30.66
N LYS A 453 13.66 28.71 -30.84
CA LYS A 453 15.06 29.10 -30.73
C LYS A 453 15.47 30.13 -31.79
N ALA A 454 15.09 29.90 -33.05
CA ALA A 454 15.38 30.84 -34.14
C ALA A 454 14.78 32.24 -33.88
N LYS A 455 13.53 32.29 -33.40
CA LYS A 455 12.86 33.57 -33.08
C LYS A 455 13.42 34.26 -31.85
N VAL A 456 13.90 33.50 -30.86
CA VAL A 456 14.61 34.06 -29.70
C VAL A 456 15.95 34.69 -30.13
N GLU A 457 16.70 34.06 -31.03
CA GLU A 457 17.95 34.61 -31.58
C GLU A 457 17.70 35.89 -32.41
N GLU A 458 16.64 35.92 -33.23
CA GLU A 458 16.20 37.11 -33.97
C GLU A 458 15.87 38.27 -33.02
N ALA A 459 15.09 37.99 -31.95
CA ALA A 459 14.74 38.99 -30.94
C ALA A 459 15.97 39.52 -30.18
N ILE A 460 16.96 38.66 -29.89
CA ILE A 460 18.23 39.08 -29.26
C ILE A 460 18.99 40.03 -30.19
N ALA A 461 19.08 39.72 -31.49
CA ALA A 461 19.76 40.58 -32.46
C ALA A 461 19.11 41.97 -32.57
N VAL A 462 17.77 42.03 -32.57
CA VAL A 462 17.03 43.31 -32.58
C VAL A 462 17.27 44.11 -31.29
N LEU A 463 17.25 43.46 -30.12
CA LEU A 463 17.51 44.12 -28.84
C LEU A 463 18.95 44.66 -28.76
N GLN A 464 19.93 43.94 -29.28
CA GLN A 464 21.32 44.39 -29.35
C GLN A 464 21.49 45.58 -30.31
N ALA A 465 20.86 45.53 -31.49
CA ALA A 465 20.88 46.65 -32.44
C ALA A 465 20.22 47.92 -31.84
N HIS A 466 19.14 47.76 -31.08
CA HIS A 466 18.47 48.87 -30.42
C HIS A 466 19.29 49.44 -29.25
N GLN A 467 20.00 48.60 -28.49
CA GLN A 467 20.95 49.05 -27.47
C GLN A 467 22.15 49.78 -28.07
N ALA A 468 22.69 49.31 -29.20
CA ALA A 468 23.78 49.97 -29.91
C ALA A 468 23.37 51.36 -30.41
N LYS A 469 22.15 51.50 -30.97
CA LYS A 469 21.59 52.80 -31.38
C LYS A 469 21.38 53.75 -30.19
N LYS A 470 20.88 53.25 -29.05
CA LYS A 470 20.74 54.05 -27.82
C LYS A 470 22.08 54.50 -27.26
N CYS A 471 23.11 53.65 -27.30
CA CYS A 471 24.45 54.01 -26.87
C CYS A 471 25.10 55.06 -27.79
N PHE A 472 24.85 54.96 -29.10
CA PHE A 472 25.33 55.95 -30.08
C PHE A 472 24.63 57.30 -29.93
N ALA A 473 23.31 57.31 -29.74
CA ALA A 473 22.53 58.52 -29.47
C ALA A 473 22.94 59.21 -28.16
N ALA A 474 23.19 58.43 -27.09
CA ALA A 474 23.66 58.97 -25.82
C ALA A 474 25.06 59.62 -25.94
N LYS A 475 25.97 59.07 -26.76
CA LYS A 475 27.29 59.66 -27.01
C LYS A 475 27.23 60.96 -27.83
N LEU A 476 26.28 61.09 -28.75
CA LEU A 476 26.06 62.34 -29.51
C LEU A 476 25.51 63.48 -28.64
N VAL A 477 24.64 63.18 -27.67
CA VAL A 477 24.10 64.18 -26.73
C VAL A 477 25.19 64.69 -25.79
N VAL A 478 26.07 63.81 -25.29
CA VAL A 478 27.19 64.20 -24.41
C VAL A 478 28.22 65.07 -25.15
N ASN A 479 28.49 64.78 -26.43
CA ASN A 479 29.42 65.58 -27.24
C ASN A 479 28.87 66.98 -27.60
N ASN A 480 27.55 67.13 -27.77
CA ASN A 480 26.94 68.44 -27.99
C ASN A 480 26.82 69.29 -26.71
N SER A 481 26.75 68.67 -25.52
CA SER A 481 26.78 69.41 -24.24
C SER A 481 28.16 69.89 -23.80
N ALA A 482 29.24 69.39 -24.44
CA ALA A 482 30.61 69.82 -24.16
C ALA A 482 31.10 70.95 -25.10
N ALA A 483 30.29 71.37 -26.07
CA ALA A 483 30.62 72.39 -27.08
C ALA A 483 29.72 73.64 -27.02
N SER A 484 29.08 73.92 -25.89
CA SER A 484 28.33 75.16 -25.62
C SER A 484 28.80 75.84 -24.35
#